data_AF-A0A6N7L5B5-F1
#
_entry.id   AF-A0A6N7L5B5-F1
#
_cell.length_a   1.000
_cell.length_b   1.000
_cell.length_c   1.000
_cell.angle_alpha   90.00
_cell.angle_beta   90.00
_cell.angle_gamma   90.00
#
_symmetry.space_group_name_H-M   'P 1'
#
loop_
_entity.id
_entity.type
_entity.pdbx_description
1 polymer ?
#
loop_
_entity_poly.entity_id
_entity_poly.type
_entity_poly.pdbx_seq_one_letter_code
_entity_poly.pdbx_strand_id
1 'polypeptide(L)'
;MDHAVDEVEEQSLQRTLGYYAAAVAQALIRDEVSVEIAEVEGHRFTEDEDPDDETSLIEVFEEAKAVLYLGREFARRVGCQQQPALGWDGQSGWYYFVDSDDTLPSESVVGARWLSDGLVPAPARVVAFVSALLLDSSTAGSGERPFYREAGQNVAELINRLSPHLPDHIGRGSRPWLSHLAHSRDWFYLNRALNQLSADDETVQVPMRMGELRTVMDLLKLHEMSATGPLGGLSQQLGRDLERRVFSGAVPPQSEIARESAARFKSQLQDMEARRRQREQQQGKDN
;
A
#
# COMPACT_ATOMS: atom_id res chain seq x y z
N MET A 1 -17.10 -27.73 18.48
CA MET A 1 -15.87 -28.14 17.76
C MET A 1 -15.82 -27.38 16.43
N ASP A 2 -16.96 -27.26 15.75
CA ASP A 2 -17.13 -26.47 14.51
C ASP A 2 -16.74 -24.99 14.65
N HIS A 3 -17.15 -24.29 15.73
CA HIS A 3 -16.75 -22.89 15.94
C HIS A 3 -15.23 -22.63 15.96
N ALA A 4 -14.42 -23.61 16.41
CA ALA A 4 -12.97 -23.44 16.46
C ALA A 4 -12.30 -23.69 15.09
N VAL A 5 -12.96 -24.42 14.19
CA VAL A 5 -12.49 -24.61 12.80
C VAL A 5 -12.82 -23.36 12.00
N ASP A 6 -14.03 -22.82 12.17
CA ASP A 6 -14.50 -21.61 11.49
C ASP A 6 -13.65 -20.37 11.86
N GLU A 7 -13.31 -20.19 13.13
CA GLU A 7 -12.47 -19.07 13.60
C GLU A 7 -11.03 -19.16 13.02
N VAL A 8 -10.51 -20.38 12.84
CA VAL A 8 -9.19 -20.60 12.24
C VAL A 8 -9.21 -20.31 10.75
N GLU A 9 -10.30 -20.64 10.05
CA GLU A 9 -10.47 -20.33 8.63
C GLU A 9 -10.63 -18.82 8.40
N GLU A 10 -11.43 -18.12 9.22
CA GLU A 10 -11.61 -16.67 9.17
C GLU A 10 -10.27 -15.94 9.35
N GLN A 11 -9.52 -16.29 10.40
CA GLN A 11 -8.20 -15.69 10.66
C GLN A 11 -7.21 -16.02 9.55
N SER A 12 -7.29 -17.21 8.95
CA SER A 12 -6.43 -17.60 7.83
C SER A 12 -6.77 -16.83 6.55
N LEU A 13 -8.05 -16.61 6.28
CA LEU A 13 -8.54 -15.83 5.16
C LEU A 13 -8.16 -14.36 5.29
N GLN A 14 -8.46 -13.73 6.43
CA GLN A 14 -8.07 -12.34 6.71
C GLN A 14 -6.56 -12.15 6.57
N ARG A 15 -5.77 -13.10 7.11
CA ARG A 15 -4.30 -13.04 7.04
C ARG A 15 -3.77 -13.17 5.63
N THR A 16 -4.21 -14.18 4.87
CA THR A 16 -3.75 -14.41 3.50
C THR A 16 -4.18 -13.28 2.56
N LEU A 17 -5.42 -12.81 2.69
CA LEU A 17 -5.90 -11.62 1.98
C LEU A 17 -5.10 -10.38 2.35
N GLY A 18 -4.79 -10.17 3.63
CA GLY A 18 -3.98 -9.04 4.07
C GLY A 18 -2.59 -8.99 3.44
N TYR A 19 -1.93 -10.15 3.29
CA TYR A 19 -0.65 -10.24 2.59
C TYR A 19 -0.78 -10.04 1.08
N TYR A 20 -1.85 -10.53 0.46
CA TYR A 20 -2.13 -10.27 -0.95
C TYR A 20 -2.39 -8.77 -1.20
N ALA A 21 -3.24 -8.13 -0.39
CA ALA A 21 -3.49 -6.69 -0.44
C ALA A 21 -2.21 -5.88 -0.19
N ALA A 22 -1.34 -6.32 0.72
CA ALA A 22 -0.02 -5.73 0.92
C ALA A 22 0.88 -5.88 -0.31
N ALA A 23 0.87 -7.02 -1.00
CA ALA A 23 1.63 -7.23 -2.24
C ALA A 23 1.13 -6.33 -3.39
N VAL A 24 -0.19 -6.16 -3.51
CA VAL A 24 -0.80 -5.20 -4.45
C VAL A 24 -0.40 -3.77 -4.10
N ALA A 25 -0.50 -3.38 -2.83
CA ALA A 25 -0.11 -2.06 -2.36
C ALA A 25 1.37 -1.76 -2.63
N GLN A 26 2.26 -2.74 -2.41
CA GLN A 26 3.69 -2.62 -2.73
C GLN A 26 3.92 -2.40 -4.23
N ALA A 27 3.21 -3.15 -5.08
CA ALA A 27 3.30 -2.98 -6.52
C ALA A 27 2.82 -1.59 -6.97
N LEU A 28 1.76 -1.07 -6.36
CA LEU A 28 1.25 0.29 -6.62
C LEU A 28 2.24 1.39 -6.18
N ILE A 29 2.84 1.25 -4.99
CA ILE A 29 3.85 2.19 -4.48
C ILE A 29 5.07 2.24 -5.39
N ARG A 30 5.48 1.09 -5.92
CA ARG A 30 6.58 0.97 -6.89
C ARG A 30 6.29 1.74 -8.18
N ASP A 31 5.05 1.73 -8.65
CA ASP A 31 4.56 2.51 -9.81
C ASP A 31 4.10 3.93 -9.43
N GLU A 32 4.60 4.46 -8.31
CA GLU A 32 4.39 5.83 -7.83
C GLU A 32 2.95 6.18 -7.48
N VAL A 33 2.09 5.17 -7.29
CA VAL A 33 0.74 5.35 -6.76
C VAL A 33 0.79 5.24 -5.25
N SER A 34 0.54 6.35 -4.55
CA SER A 34 0.38 6.34 -3.10
C SER A 34 -0.89 5.60 -2.73
N VAL A 35 -0.80 4.66 -1.78
CA VAL A 35 -1.93 3.86 -1.32
C VAL A 35 -1.90 3.63 0.19
N GLU A 36 -3.09 3.46 0.76
CA GLU A 36 -3.32 3.08 2.15
C GLU A 36 -4.27 1.89 2.20
N ILE A 37 -3.91 0.84 2.95
CA ILE A 37 -4.84 -0.25 3.23
C ILE A 37 -5.77 0.21 4.35
N ALA A 38 -7.02 0.49 4.01
CA ALA A 38 -8.04 0.93 4.95
C ALA A 38 -8.64 -0.24 5.72
N GLU A 39 -8.94 -1.31 4.98
CA GLU A 39 -9.74 -2.41 5.49
C GLU A 39 -9.24 -3.74 4.92
N VAL A 40 -9.17 -4.75 5.79
CA VAL A 40 -8.99 -6.16 5.42
C VAL A 40 -9.78 -6.97 6.44
N GLU A 41 -10.85 -7.59 5.97
CA GLU A 41 -11.77 -8.38 6.79
C GLU A 41 -11.97 -9.74 6.16
N GLY A 42 -11.99 -10.76 7.01
CA GLY A 42 -12.57 -12.07 6.71
C GLY A 42 -13.76 -12.21 7.64
N HIS A 43 -14.91 -12.57 7.10
CA HIS A 43 -16.14 -12.78 7.84
C HIS A 43 -16.55 -14.24 7.71
N ARG A 44 -17.15 -14.77 8.77
CA ARG A 44 -17.88 -16.02 8.68
C ARG A 44 -19.10 -15.81 7.79
N PHE A 45 -19.28 -16.67 6.80
CA PHE A 45 -20.55 -16.73 6.09
C PHE A 45 -21.57 -17.43 6.99
N THR A 46 -22.53 -16.68 7.52
CA THR A 46 -23.71 -17.22 8.19
C THR A 46 -24.94 -16.85 7.37
N GLU A 47 -25.59 -17.86 6.80
CA GLU A 47 -27.00 -17.74 6.44
C GLU A 47 -27.77 -17.71 7.77
N ASP A 48 -27.98 -16.53 8.35
CA ASP A 48 -28.89 -16.40 9.49
C ASP A 48 -30.33 -16.66 8.98
N GLU A 49 -30.69 -17.94 8.93
CA GLU A 49 -32.07 -18.40 8.83
C GLU A 49 -32.70 -18.34 10.23
N ASP A 50 -32.91 -17.14 10.80
CA ASP A 50 -33.91 -17.00 11.86
C ASP A 50 -35.25 -16.57 11.22
N PRO A 51 -36.15 -17.51 10.90
CA PRO A 51 -37.40 -17.20 10.22
C PRO A 51 -38.38 -16.37 11.08
N ASP A 52 -38.09 -16.19 12.37
CA ASP A 52 -38.96 -15.46 13.31
C ASP A 52 -38.48 -14.02 13.60
N ASP A 53 -37.31 -13.59 13.09
CA ASP A 53 -36.82 -12.21 13.26
C ASP A 53 -37.08 -11.37 12.00
N GLU A 54 -38.25 -10.70 11.96
CA GLU A 54 -38.62 -9.74 10.90
C GLU A 54 -37.69 -8.51 10.82
N THR A 55 -36.75 -8.36 11.75
CA THR A 55 -35.70 -7.33 11.76
C THR A 55 -34.31 -7.86 11.38
N SER A 56 -34.14 -9.18 11.27
CA SER A 56 -32.95 -9.79 10.71
C SER A 56 -33.00 -9.63 9.19
N LEU A 57 -32.53 -8.46 8.73
CA LEU A 57 -32.12 -8.34 7.33
C LEU A 57 -31.06 -9.43 7.12
N ILE A 58 -31.26 -10.27 6.10
CA ILE A 58 -30.23 -11.15 5.56
C ILE A 58 -29.10 -10.22 5.10
N GLU A 59 -28.21 -9.83 6.01
CA GLU A 59 -27.00 -9.11 5.67
C GLU A 59 -26.11 -10.18 5.04
N VAL A 60 -26.15 -10.27 3.71
CA VAL A 60 -25.19 -11.06 2.94
C VAL A 60 -23.82 -10.43 3.14
N PHE A 61 -23.16 -10.82 4.23
CA PHE A 61 -21.82 -10.36 4.52
C PHE A 61 -20.88 -10.90 3.45
N GLU A 62 -20.11 -10.02 2.83
CA GLU A 62 -18.98 -10.41 1.98
C GLU A 62 -18.01 -11.25 2.83
N GLU A 63 -17.89 -12.55 2.52
CA GLU A 63 -17.03 -13.50 3.25
C GLU A 63 -15.60 -13.01 3.45
N ALA A 64 -15.10 -12.18 2.53
CA ALA A 64 -13.89 -11.41 2.77
C ALA A 64 -13.86 -10.17 1.87
N LYS A 65 -13.32 -9.09 2.42
CA LYS A 65 -13.14 -7.82 1.70
C LYS A 65 -11.82 -7.15 2.02
N ALA A 66 -11.29 -6.41 1.07
CA ALA A 66 -10.16 -5.51 1.27
C ALA A 66 -10.38 -4.19 0.55
N VAL A 67 -9.99 -3.08 1.18
CA VAL A 67 -10.11 -1.73 0.63
C VAL A 67 -8.76 -1.03 0.68
N LEU A 68 -8.33 -0.50 -0.47
CA LEU A 68 -7.15 0.33 -0.61
C LEU A 68 -7.54 1.71 -1.10
N TYR A 69 -7.29 2.73 -0.28
CA TYR A 69 -7.45 4.10 -0.72
C TYR A 69 -6.29 4.53 -1.59
N LEU A 70 -6.60 5.13 -2.73
CA LEU A 70 -5.64 5.74 -3.62
C LEU A 70 -5.40 7.19 -3.20
N GLY A 71 -4.15 7.61 -3.22
CA GLY A 71 -3.73 8.91 -2.68
C GLY A 71 -4.29 10.11 -3.45
N ARG A 72 -4.24 11.30 -2.83
CA ARG A 72 -4.76 12.55 -3.40
C ARG A 72 -4.17 12.92 -4.77
N GLU A 73 -2.93 12.51 -5.05
CA GLU A 73 -2.33 12.71 -6.37
C GLU A 73 -3.10 11.94 -7.46
N PHE A 74 -3.48 10.70 -7.17
CA PHE A 74 -4.30 9.89 -8.06
C PHE A 74 -5.66 10.57 -8.26
N ALA A 75 -6.33 10.96 -7.17
CA ALA A 75 -7.63 11.63 -7.20
C ALA A 75 -7.65 12.86 -8.11
N ARG A 76 -6.61 13.71 -7.99
CA ARG A 76 -6.44 14.89 -8.84
C ARG A 76 -6.28 14.54 -10.32
N ARG A 77 -5.53 13.48 -10.65
CA ARG A 77 -5.29 13.07 -12.04
C ARG A 77 -6.54 12.50 -12.70
N VAL A 78 -7.34 11.74 -11.97
CA VAL A 78 -8.62 11.22 -12.48
C VAL A 78 -9.77 12.22 -12.38
N GLY A 79 -9.53 13.41 -11.80
CA GLY A 79 -10.52 14.48 -11.70
C GLY A 79 -11.62 14.25 -10.67
N CYS A 80 -11.42 13.38 -9.67
CA CYS A 80 -12.40 13.15 -8.61
C CYS A 80 -12.12 14.02 -7.37
N GLN A 81 -13.18 14.54 -6.76
CA GLN A 81 -13.09 15.33 -5.51
C GLN A 81 -13.09 14.44 -4.26
N GLN A 82 -13.75 13.29 -4.37
CA GLN A 82 -13.84 12.24 -3.35
C GLN A 82 -12.62 11.32 -3.39
N GLN A 83 -12.46 10.49 -2.35
CA GLN A 83 -11.34 9.57 -2.23
C GLN A 83 -11.55 8.34 -3.13
N PRO A 84 -10.72 8.14 -4.17
CA PRO A 84 -10.78 6.94 -4.99
C PRO A 84 -10.23 5.75 -4.21
N ALA A 85 -10.82 4.59 -4.44
CA ALA A 85 -10.47 3.36 -3.76
C ALA A 85 -10.45 2.16 -4.71
N LEU A 86 -9.68 1.15 -4.34
CA LEU A 86 -9.79 -0.21 -4.87
C LEU A 86 -10.45 -1.08 -3.81
N GLY A 87 -11.55 -1.70 -4.17
CA GLY A 87 -12.18 -2.75 -3.40
C GLY A 87 -11.78 -4.11 -3.94
N TRP A 88 -11.73 -5.10 -3.06
CA TRP A 88 -11.64 -6.50 -3.42
C TRP A 88 -12.70 -7.23 -2.63
N ASP A 89 -13.48 -8.08 -3.29
CA ASP A 89 -14.39 -9.00 -2.62
C ASP A 89 -14.10 -10.45 -3.01
N GLY A 90 -14.47 -11.36 -2.10
CA GLY A 90 -14.22 -12.78 -2.24
C GLY A 90 -14.89 -13.45 -3.44
N GLN A 91 -15.91 -12.86 -4.07
CA GLN A 91 -16.70 -13.45 -5.15
C GLN A 91 -16.28 -12.95 -6.54
N SER A 92 -15.81 -11.71 -6.62
CA SER A 92 -15.72 -10.92 -7.85
C SER A 92 -14.34 -10.29 -8.06
N GLY A 93 -13.47 -10.33 -7.04
CA GLY A 93 -12.10 -9.83 -7.11
C GLY A 93 -12.03 -8.30 -7.06
N TRP A 94 -11.06 -7.73 -7.78
CA TRP A 94 -10.76 -6.29 -7.70
C TRP A 94 -11.72 -5.42 -8.51
N TYR A 95 -12.12 -4.31 -7.90
CA TYR A 95 -12.84 -3.22 -8.52
C TYR A 95 -12.35 -1.86 -8.04
N TYR A 96 -12.57 -0.85 -8.88
CA TYR A 96 -12.35 0.55 -8.57
C TYR A 96 -13.68 1.23 -8.27
N PHE A 97 -13.68 2.09 -7.27
CA PHE A 97 -14.82 2.94 -6.96
C PHE A 97 -14.34 4.28 -6.41
N VAL A 98 -15.27 5.23 -6.34
CA VAL A 98 -15.06 6.51 -5.67
C VAL A 98 -15.97 6.50 -4.46
N ASP A 99 -15.36 6.61 -3.27
CA ASP A 99 -16.11 6.57 -2.02
C ASP A 99 -17.02 7.80 -1.93
N SER A 100 -18.33 7.58 -1.86
CA SER A 100 -19.31 8.64 -1.69
C SER A 100 -19.71 8.70 -0.22
N ASP A 101 -19.47 9.85 0.42
CA ASP A 101 -19.63 10.12 1.86
C ASP A 101 -20.99 9.73 2.53
N ASP A 102 -22.00 9.24 1.80
CA ASP A 102 -23.38 9.12 2.29
C ASP A 102 -24.06 7.74 2.14
N THR A 103 -23.36 6.69 1.72
CA THR A 103 -23.95 5.34 1.69
C THR A 103 -22.94 4.29 2.10
N LEU A 104 -23.29 3.50 3.12
CA LEU A 104 -22.66 2.21 3.39
C LEU A 104 -22.47 1.45 2.07
N PRO A 105 -21.38 0.69 1.88
CA PRO A 105 -21.14 -0.07 0.66
C PRO A 105 -22.23 -1.15 0.54
N SER A 106 -23.38 -0.78 -0.02
CA SER A 106 -24.40 -1.73 -0.45
C SER A 106 -23.87 -2.46 -1.68
N GLU A 107 -24.32 -3.70 -1.87
CA GLU A 107 -23.90 -4.70 -2.88
C GLU A 107 -23.82 -4.20 -4.35
N SER A 108 -24.27 -2.98 -4.61
CA SER A 108 -24.13 -2.24 -5.86
C SER A 108 -23.39 -0.92 -5.57
N VAL A 109 -22.06 -0.95 -5.57
CA VAL A 109 -21.28 0.29 -5.70
C VAL A 109 -21.55 0.85 -7.10
N VAL A 110 -22.57 1.70 -7.20
CA VAL A 110 -23.04 2.26 -8.47
C VAL A 110 -21.88 3.00 -9.14
N GLY A 111 -21.49 2.56 -10.33
CA GLY A 111 -20.37 3.14 -11.07
C GLY A 111 -19.01 2.48 -10.79
N ALA A 112 -18.95 1.37 -10.04
CA ALA A 112 -17.74 0.59 -9.89
C ALA A 112 -17.21 0.07 -11.25
N ARG A 113 -15.89 -0.01 -11.36
CA ARG A 113 -15.19 -0.57 -12.51
C ARG A 113 -14.44 -1.83 -12.10
N TRP A 114 -14.82 -2.96 -12.66
CA TRP A 114 -14.26 -4.26 -12.34
C TRP A 114 -13.04 -4.57 -13.21
N LEU A 115 -12.00 -5.14 -12.61
CA LEU A 115 -10.83 -5.60 -13.36
C LEU A 115 -11.15 -6.81 -14.24
N SER A 116 -12.08 -7.67 -13.80
CA SER A 116 -12.52 -8.85 -14.55
C SER A 116 -11.40 -9.81 -14.96
N ASP A 117 -10.41 -10.03 -14.07
CA ASP A 117 -9.22 -10.89 -14.31
C ASP A 117 -9.08 -11.99 -13.24
N GLY A 118 -10.21 -12.53 -12.77
CA GLY A 118 -10.27 -13.52 -11.69
C GLY A 118 -10.23 -12.93 -10.27
N LEU A 119 -10.25 -13.81 -9.27
CA LEU A 119 -10.25 -13.46 -7.85
C LEU A 119 -8.91 -12.93 -7.37
N VAL A 120 -7.81 -13.59 -7.73
CA VAL A 120 -6.46 -13.27 -7.23
C VAL A 120 -5.53 -13.02 -8.43
N PRO A 121 -5.77 -11.96 -9.24
CA PRO A 121 -4.87 -11.62 -10.32
C PRO A 121 -3.48 -11.25 -9.78
N ALA A 122 -2.44 -11.43 -10.60
CA ALA A 122 -1.10 -11.02 -10.21
C ALA A 122 -1.06 -9.51 -9.89
N PRO A 123 -0.29 -9.04 -8.87
CA PRO A 123 -0.24 -7.62 -8.50
C PRO A 123 0.04 -6.66 -9.66
N ALA A 124 0.89 -7.08 -10.62
CA ALA A 124 1.18 -6.28 -11.82
C ALA A 124 -0.05 -6.03 -12.71
N ARG A 125 -1.05 -6.92 -12.70
CA ARG A 125 -2.31 -6.76 -13.43
C ARG A 125 -3.20 -5.72 -12.76
N VAL A 126 -3.24 -5.70 -11.43
CA VAL A 126 -3.94 -4.65 -10.66
C VAL A 126 -3.28 -3.30 -10.89
N VAL A 127 -1.95 -3.23 -10.93
CA VAL A 127 -1.23 -2.00 -11.28
C VAL A 127 -1.59 -1.53 -12.68
N ALA A 128 -1.57 -2.41 -13.68
CA ALA A 128 -1.94 -2.06 -15.06
C ALA A 128 -3.38 -1.53 -15.16
N PHE A 129 -4.30 -2.09 -14.37
CA PHE A 129 -5.66 -1.59 -14.24
C PHE A 129 -5.71 -0.17 -13.67
N VAL A 130 -4.95 0.10 -12.60
CA VAL A 130 -4.81 1.45 -12.03
C VAL A 130 -4.18 2.43 -13.01
N SER A 131 -3.20 1.99 -13.81
CA SER A 131 -2.64 2.81 -14.90
C SER A 131 -3.69 3.13 -15.98
N ALA A 132 -4.56 2.18 -16.32
CA ALA A 132 -5.65 2.43 -17.25
C ALA A 132 -6.67 3.43 -16.68
N LEU A 133 -6.99 3.33 -15.39
CA LEU A 133 -7.85 4.29 -14.69
C LEU A 133 -7.29 5.71 -14.69
N LEU A 134 -5.96 5.88 -14.64
CA LEU A 134 -5.31 7.19 -14.78
C LEU A 134 -5.44 7.79 -16.18
N LEU A 135 -5.61 6.95 -17.21
CA LEU A 135 -5.81 7.40 -18.59
C LEU A 135 -7.27 7.76 -18.84
N ASP A 136 -8.18 6.88 -18.45
CA ASP A 136 -9.62 7.09 -18.56
C ASP A 136 -10.39 6.20 -17.55
N SER A 137 -10.78 6.79 -16.43
CA SER A 137 -11.53 6.10 -15.37
C SER A 137 -12.95 5.71 -15.78
N SER A 138 -13.48 6.29 -16.87
CA SER A 138 -14.82 5.99 -17.36
C SER A 138 -14.88 4.77 -18.27
N THR A 139 -13.75 4.30 -18.80
CA THR A 139 -13.71 3.15 -19.73
C THR A 139 -12.78 2.03 -19.27
N ALA A 140 -11.89 2.27 -18.30
CA ALA A 140 -11.03 1.23 -17.75
C ALA A 140 -11.85 0.18 -16.99
N GLY A 141 -11.62 -1.11 -17.33
CA GLY A 141 -12.32 -2.24 -16.73
C GLY A 141 -13.73 -2.46 -17.27
N SER A 142 -14.49 -3.29 -16.57
CA SER A 142 -15.88 -3.62 -16.89
C SER A 142 -16.85 -2.86 -15.99
N GLY A 143 -17.99 -2.42 -16.52
CA GLY A 143 -19.12 -1.99 -15.70
C GLY A 143 -19.93 -3.15 -15.13
N GLU A 144 -19.73 -4.36 -15.65
CA GLU A 144 -20.41 -5.58 -15.21
C GLU A 144 -19.57 -6.30 -14.17
N ARG A 145 -20.18 -6.60 -13.01
CA ARG A 145 -19.58 -7.36 -11.92
C ARG A 145 -19.42 -8.83 -12.34
N PRO A 146 -18.19 -9.38 -12.39
CA PRO A 146 -17.99 -10.80 -12.62
C PRO A 146 -18.27 -11.61 -11.35
N PHE A 147 -18.84 -12.81 -11.48
CA PHE A 147 -19.02 -13.73 -10.36
C PHE A 147 -18.21 -15.00 -10.62
N TYR A 148 -17.10 -15.17 -9.87
CA TYR A 148 -16.21 -16.33 -10.01
C TYR A 148 -16.53 -17.46 -9.05
N ARG A 149 -17.21 -17.16 -7.93
CA ARG A 149 -17.67 -18.13 -6.95
C ARG A 149 -18.85 -17.58 -6.14
N GLU A 150 -19.57 -18.48 -5.49
CA GLU A 150 -20.57 -18.15 -4.46
C GLU A 150 -19.88 -17.93 -3.11
N ALA A 151 -20.49 -17.12 -2.24
CA ALA A 151 -19.98 -16.92 -0.88
C ALA A 151 -20.10 -18.22 -0.06
N GLY A 152 -19.21 -18.41 0.92
CA GLY A 152 -19.13 -19.60 1.75
C GLY A 152 -18.64 -20.85 1.03
N GLN A 153 -18.57 -20.87 -0.30
CA GLN A 153 -18.11 -22.02 -1.07
C GLN A 153 -16.62 -21.94 -1.39
N ASN A 154 -15.95 -23.09 -1.25
CA ASN A 154 -14.53 -23.30 -1.61
C ASN A 154 -13.56 -22.34 -0.90
N VAL A 155 -13.85 -21.96 0.35
CA VAL A 155 -13.02 -21.05 1.17
C VAL A 155 -11.56 -21.53 1.25
N ALA A 156 -11.35 -22.82 1.49
CA ALA A 156 -10.01 -23.41 1.51
C ALA A 156 -9.27 -23.23 0.16
N GLU A 157 -9.98 -23.28 -0.97
CA GLU A 157 -9.38 -23.03 -2.27
C GLU A 157 -9.00 -21.56 -2.44
N LEU A 158 -9.85 -20.63 -1.97
CA LEU A 158 -9.54 -19.21 -1.96
C LEU A 158 -8.29 -18.91 -1.12
N ILE A 159 -8.19 -19.47 0.09
CA ILE A 159 -7.00 -19.38 0.95
C ILE A 159 -5.76 -19.91 0.21
N ASN A 160 -5.89 -21.07 -0.46
CA ASN A 160 -4.79 -21.65 -1.24
C ASN A 160 -4.35 -20.76 -2.41
N ARG A 161 -5.29 -20.06 -3.07
CA ARG A 161 -4.98 -19.11 -4.15
C ARG A 161 -4.29 -17.83 -3.63
N LEU A 162 -4.60 -17.40 -2.41
CA LEU A 162 -3.97 -16.23 -1.76
C LEU A 162 -2.60 -16.55 -1.13
N SER A 163 -2.39 -17.81 -0.73
CA SER A 163 -1.19 -18.29 -0.04
C SER A 163 0.16 -17.99 -0.72
N PRO A 164 0.30 -17.94 -2.06
CA PRO A 164 1.56 -17.58 -2.72
C PRO A 164 2.09 -16.18 -2.36
N HIS A 165 1.27 -15.31 -1.78
CA HIS A 165 1.66 -13.97 -1.34
C HIS A 165 2.14 -13.90 0.11
N LEU A 166 2.09 -15.03 0.83
CA LEU A 166 2.65 -15.11 2.18
C LEU A 166 4.19 -15.04 2.11
N PRO A 167 4.84 -14.18 2.92
CA PRO A 167 6.28 -14.17 3.01
C PRO A 167 6.79 -15.45 3.69
N ASP A 168 8.01 -15.88 3.34
CA ASP A 168 8.71 -17.03 3.96
C ASP A 168 8.81 -16.91 5.49
N HIS A 169 8.79 -15.68 6.00
CA HIS A 169 8.79 -15.38 7.42
C HIS A 169 7.54 -14.58 7.77
N ILE A 170 6.60 -15.24 8.43
CA ILE A 170 5.35 -14.59 8.81
C ILE A 170 5.55 -13.88 10.15
N GLY A 171 5.32 -12.56 10.15
CA GLY A 171 5.45 -11.73 11.34
C GLY A 171 4.47 -12.14 12.45
N ARG A 172 4.85 -11.87 13.70
CA ARG A 172 3.98 -12.02 14.88
C ARG A 172 3.16 -10.74 15.07
N GLY A 173 1.89 -10.87 15.47
CA GLY A 173 0.98 -9.74 15.73
C GLY A 173 -0.40 -9.95 15.10
N SER A 174 -1.34 -9.04 15.37
CA SER A 174 -2.72 -9.11 14.86
C SER A 174 -2.85 -8.79 13.36
N ARG A 175 -2.02 -7.88 12.84
CA ARG A 175 -2.01 -7.48 11.42
C ARG A 175 -0.59 -7.44 10.85
N PRO A 176 0.10 -8.59 10.76
CA PRO A 176 1.52 -8.63 10.41
C PRO A 176 1.81 -8.17 8.97
N TRP A 177 0.81 -8.20 8.08
CA TRP A 177 0.90 -7.64 6.73
C TRP A 177 1.04 -6.12 6.71
N LEU A 178 0.47 -5.38 7.67
CA LEU A 178 0.64 -3.92 7.76
C LEU A 178 2.09 -3.55 8.10
N SER A 179 2.71 -4.28 9.02
CA SER A 179 4.14 -4.10 9.32
C SER A 179 5.02 -4.44 8.12
N HIS A 180 4.68 -5.49 7.38
CA HIS A 180 5.38 -5.88 6.15
C HIS A 180 5.25 -4.81 5.05
N LEU A 181 4.04 -4.26 4.85
CA LEU A 181 3.82 -3.14 3.94
C LEU A 181 4.57 -1.88 4.39
N ALA A 182 4.53 -1.52 5.68
CA ALA A 182 5.21 -0.35 6.20
C ALA A 182 6.72 -0.43 5.92
N HIS A 183 7.34 -1.58 6.18
CA HIS A 183 8.76 -1.78 5.88
C HIS A 183 9.08 -1.60 4.39
N SER A 184 8.26 -2.20 3.53
CA SER A 184 8.44 -2.10 2.07
C SER A 184 8.22 -0.68 1.57
N ARG A 185 7.19 0.01 2.07
CA ARG A 185 6.89 1.41 1.79
C ARG A 185 8.06 2.31 2.15
N ASP A 186 8.55 2.19 3.38
CA ASP A 186 9.66 2.98 3.89
C ASP A 186 10.93 2.76 3.03
N TRP A 187 11.18 1.51 2.62
CA TRP A 187 12.26 1.15 1.71
C TRP A 187 12.12 1.78 0.31
N PHE A 188 10.93 1.75 -0.28
CA PHE A 188 10.68 2.36 -1.59
C PHE A 188 10.88 3.88 -1.56
N TYR A 189 10.31 4.56 -0.55
CA TYR A 189 10.46 6.01 -0.41
C TYR A 189 11.89 6.42 -0.08
N LEU A 190 12.60 5.64 0.74
CA LEU A 190 14.02 5.85 1.00
C LEU A 190 14.84 5.79 -0.29
N ASN A 191 14.68 4.72 -1.08
CA ASN A 191 15.41 4.57 -2.34
C ASN A 191 15.06 5.67 -3.35
N ARG A 192 13.78 6.06 -3.42
CA ARG A 192 13.34 7.17 -4.27
C ARG A 192 14.01 8.48 -3.84
N ALA A 193 13.97 8.81 -2.55
CA ALA A 193 14.59 10.02 -2.01
C ALA A 193 16.11 10.03 -2.26
N LEU A 194 16.79 8.90 -2.05
CA LEU A 194 18.22 8.78 -2.32
C LEU A 194 18.55 8.96 -3.80
N ASN A 195 17.74 8.39 -4.70
CA ASN A 195 17.94 8.56 -6.14
C ASN A 195 17.73 10.00 -6.58
N GLN A 196 16.67 10.66 -6.10
CA GLN A 196 16.39 12.07 -6.39
C GLN A 196 17.47 13.00 -5.84
N LEU A 197 17.90 12.79 -4.59
CA LEU A 197 18.94 13.61 -3.98
C LEU A 197 20.33 13.39 -4.61
N SER A 198 20.55 12.23 -5.23
CA SER A 198 21.80 11.93 -5.94
C SER A 198 21.80 12.41 -7.39
N ALA A 199 20.65 12.83 -7.93
CA ALA A 199 20.54 13.30 -9.31
C ALA A 199 21.24 14.65 -9.50
N ASP A 200 21.71 14.90 -10.72
CA ASP A 200 22.32 16.17 -11.10
C ASP A 200 21.26 17.07 -11.74
N ASP A 201 20.33 17.53 -10.91
CA ASP A 201 19.16 18.31 -11.33
C ASP A 201 19.37 19.82 -11.16
N GLU A 202 18.63 20.61 -11.95
CA GLU A 202 18.64 22.06 -11.84
C GLU A 202 18.11 22.54 -10.48
N THR A 203 18.73 23.60 -9.94
CA THR A 203 18.25 24.22 -8.69
C THR A 203 17.02 25.07 -8.97
N VAL A 204 15.88 24.69 -8.39
CA VAL A 204 14.63 25.47 -8.48
C VAL A 204 14.48 26.41 -7.28
N GLN A 205 14.09 27.66 -7.54
CA GLN A 205 13.72 28.61 -6.49
C GLN A 205 12.24 28.45 -6.14
N VAL A 206 11.95 28.02 -4.92
CA VAL A 206 10.59 27.89 -4.40
C VAL A 206 10.34 29.00 -3.37
N PRO A 207 9.47 29.98 -3.65
CA PRO A 207 9.15 31.02 -2.67
C PRO A 207 8.41 30.39 -1.48
N MET A 208 8.96 30.54 -0.28
CA MET A 208 8.37 30.07 0.97
C MET A 208 8.38 31.16 2.02
N ARG A 209 7.34 31.22 2.85
CA ARG A 209 7.32 32.07 4.06
C ARG A 209 8.26 31.46 5.10
N MET A 210 8.86 32.31 5.93
CA MET A 210 9.72 31.83 7.03
C MET A 210 8.99 30.90 8.01
N GLY A 211 7.69 31.09 8.20
CA GLY A 211 6.87 30.18 8.99
C GLY A 211 6.78 28.78 8.38
N GLU A 212 6.53 28.69 7.07
CA GLU A 212 6.43 27.42 6.33
C GLU A 212 7.75 26.65 6.38
N LEU A 213 8.87 27.34 6.18
CA LEU A 213 10.20 26.72 6.24
C LEU A 213 10.53 26.18 7.63
N ARG A 214 10.20 26.93 8.69
CA ARG A 214 10.35 26.45 10.08
C ARG A 214 9.50 25.21 10.33
N THR A 215 8.25 25.22 9.86
CA THR A 215 7.37 24.04 9.97
C THR A 215 7.95 22.83 9.25
N VAL A 216 8.50 22.98 8.04
CA VAL A 216 9.17 21.87 7.34
C VAL A 216 10.36 21.34 8.14
N MET A 217 11.19 22.23 8.70
CA MET A 217 12.32 21.83 9.53
C MET A 217 11.88 21.11 10.82
N ASP A 218 10.80 21.56 11.47
CA ASP A 218 10.27 20.92 12.68
C ASP A 218 9.66 19.54 12.37
N LEU A 219 9.01 19.38 11.21
CA LEU A 219 8.52 18.09 10.72
C LEU A 219 9.67 17.12 10.42
N LEU A 220 10.77 17.60 9.83
CA LEU A 220 11.97 16.79 9.61
C LEU A 220 12.61 16.35 10.93
N LYS A 221 12.65 17.22 11.94
CA LYS A 221 13.13 16.88 13.30
C LYS A 221 12.21 15.89 14.00
N LEU A 222 10.89 16.05 13.87
CA LEU A 222 9.93 15.08 14.38
C LEU A 222 10.11 13.70 13.73
N HIS A 223 10.36 13.68 12.42
CA HIS A 223 10.63 12.45 11.70
C HIS A 223 11.98 11.83 12.10
N GLU A 224 13.04 12.63 12.29
CA GLU A 224 14.31 12.17 12.83
C GLU A 224 14.14 11.46 14.18
N MET A 225 13.33 12.01 15.08
CA MET A 225 13.10 11.41 16.41
C MET A 225 12.25 10.14 16.39
N SER A 226 11.36 9.98 15.41
CA SER A 226 10.39 8.88 15.33
C SER A 226 10.76 7.78 14.34
N ALA A 227 11.56 8.10 13.32
CA ALA A 227 12.01 7.14 12.33
C ALA A 227 13.14 6.27 12.90
N THR A 228 13.06 4.97 12.62
CA THR A 228 14.16 4.04 12.90
C THR A 228 14.99 3.82 11.64
N GLY A 229 16.31 3.73 11.80
CA GLY A 229 17.21 3.39 10.71
C GLY A 229 17.47 4.52 9.69
N PRO A 230 17.65 4.19 8.40
CA PRO A 230 18.11 5.11 7.34
C PRO A 230 17.38 6.43 7.18
N LEU A 231 16.04 6.42 7.30
CA LEU A 231 15.20 7.56 7.00
C LEU A 231 15.41 8.71 7.99
N GLY A 232 15.61 8.41 9.28
CA GLY A 232 15.91 9.42 10.28
C GLY A 232 17.22 10.16 9.99
N GLY A 233 18.25 9.41 9.55
CA GLY A 233 19.52 10.00 9.12
C GLY A 233 19.38 10.91 7.91
N LEU A 234 18.55 10.53 6.92
CA LEU A 234 18.28 11.36 5.75
C LEU A 234 17.53 12.65 6.11
N SER A 235 16.50 12.55 6.96
CA SER A 235 15.74 13.72 7.45
C SER A 235 16.62 14.70 8.22
N GLN A 236 17.53 14.20 9.05
CA GLN A 236 18.51 15.04 9.76
C GLN A 236 19.39 15.83 8.77
N GLN A 237 19.91 15.18 7.72
CA GLN A 237 20.77 15.84 6.74
C GLN A 237 20.02 16.90 5.93
N LEU A 238 18.79 16.60 5.51
CA LEU A 238 17.92 17.57 4.83
C LEU A 238 17.61 18.77 5.73
N GLY A 239 17.32 18.55 7.01
CA GLY A 239 17.08 19.61 7.98
C GLY A 239 18.29 20.54 8.13
N ARG A 240 19.50 19.97 8.24
CA ARG A 240 20.77 20.74 8.31
C ARG A 240 21.06 21.52 7.05
N ASP A 241 20.75 20.96 5.87
CA ASP A 241 20.93 21.65 4.60
C ASP A 241 20.01 22.88 4.50
N LEU A 242 18.72 22.72 4.87
CA LEU A 242 17.76 23.82 4.92
C LEU A 242 18.17 24.89 5.92
N GLU A 243 18.62 24.52 7.12
CA GLU A 243 19.14 25.46 8.12
C GLU A 243 20.29 26.30 7.55
N ARG A 244 21.25 25.68 6.87
CA ARG A 244 22.38 26.39 6.27
C ARG A 244 21.94 27.39 5.21
N ARG A 245 20.97 27.04 4.35
CA ARG A 245 20.43 27.94 3.34
C ARG A 245 19.76 29.17 3.96
N VAL A 246 19.08 29.00 5.09
CA VAL A 246 18.47 30.11 5.85
C VAL A 246 19.52 31.03 6.46
N PHE A 247 20.51 30.48 7.15
CA PHE A 247 21.47 31.28 7.93
C PHE A 247 22.58 31.91 7.08
N SER A 248 22.93 31.31 5.94
CA SER A 248 24.00 31.84 5.08
C SER A 248 23.53 32.92 4.10
N GLY A 249 22.22 33.01 3.80
CA GLY A 249 21.66 33.96 2.82
C GLY A 249 22.16 33.76 1.38
N ALA A 250 23.08 32.82 1.17
CA ALA A 250 23.57 32.38 -0.11
C ALA A 250 22.76 31.15 -0.53
N VAL A 251 22.38 31.08 -1.80
CA VAL A 251 22.27 29.77 -2.46
C VAL A 251 23.72 29.34 -2.61
N PRO A 252 24.27 28.48 -1.74
CA PRO A 252 25.65 28.09 -1.95
C PRO A 252 25.68 27.30 -3.27
N PRO A 253 26.84 27.21 -3.95
CA PRO A 253 27.06 26.20 -5.00
C PRO A 253 26.90 24.74 -4.50
N GLN A 254 26.36 24.52 -3.30
CA GLN A 254 26.50 23.34 -2.46
C GLN A 254 25.17 22.62 -2.24
N SER A 255 24.47 22.30 -3.32
CA SER A 255 23.63 21.10 -3.34
C SER A 255 24.44 19.81 -3.04
N GLU A 256 25.77 19.92 -2.99
CA GLU A 256 26.73 18.86 -2.69
C GLU A 256 26.52 18.16 -1.35
N ILE A 257 26.09 18.79 -0.25
CA ILE A 257 26.06 18.07 1.05
C ILE A 257 24.95 17.03 1.09
N ALA A 258 23.73 17.40 0.68
CA ALA A 258 22.62 16.47 0.58
C ALA A 258 22.91 15.40 -0.49
N ARG A 259 23.50 15.80 -1.62
CA ARG A 259 23.89 14.90 -2.72
C ARG A 259 25.00 13.92 -2.33
N GLU A 260 26.07 14.38 -1.71
CA GLU A 260 27.17 13.56 -1.19
C GLU A 260 26.69 12.64 -0.07
N SER A 261 25.84 13.14 0.83
CA SER A 261 25.26 12.32 1.89
C SER A 261 24.37 11.22 1.31
N ALA A 262 23.52 11.55 0.33
CA ALA A 262 22.70 10.58 -0.39
C ALA A 262 23.55 9.56 -1.14
N ALA A 263 24.61 10.00 -1.83
CA ALA A 263 25.53 9.12 -2.56
C ALA A 263 26.29 8.16 -1.62
N ARG A 264 26.83 8.68 -0.49
CA ARG A 264 27.48 7.86 0.54
C ARG A 264 26.51 6.84 1.13
N PHE A 265 25.29 7.28 1.43
CA PHE A 265 24.28 6.41 2.00
C PHE A 265 23.82 5.33 1.02
N LYS A 266 23.63 5.68 -0.25
CA LYS A 266 23.34 4.74 -1.34
C LYS A 266 24.46 3.69 -1.49
N SER A 267 25.73 4.11 -1.40
CA SER A 267 26.87 3.18 -1.40
C SER A 267 26.84 2.23 -0.20
N GLN A 268 26.50 2.71 0.99
CA GLN A 268 26.40 1.86 2.20
C GLN A 268 25.27 0.83 2.09
N LEU A 269 24.11 1.21 1.53
CA LEU A 269 23.01 0.27 1.29
C LEU A 269 23.42 -0.81 0.29
N GLN A 270 24.07 -0.44 -0.82
CA GLN A 270 24.57 -1.39 -1.82
C GLN A 270 25.57 -2.37 -1.23
N ASP A 271 26.48 -1.90 -0.37
CA ASP A 271 27.45 -2.75 0.34
C ASP A 271 26.76 -3.72 1.31
N MET A 272 25.73 -3.25 2.04
CA MET A 272 24.94 -4.10 2.93
C MET A 272 24.19 -5.20 2.17
N GLU A 273 23.56 -4.86 1.04
CA GLU A 273 22.88 -5.83 0.19
C GLU A 273 23.85 -6.85 -0.42
N ALA A 274 25.01 -6.39 -0.90
CA ALA A 274 26.05 -7.28 -1.43
C ALA A 274 26.52 -8.28 -0.38
N ARG A 275 26.76 -7.83 0.86
CA ARG A 275 27.12 -8.71 1.99
C ARG A 275 26.02 -9.69 2.34
N ARG A 276 24.75 -9.28 2.28
CA ARG A 276 23.60 -10.16 2.53
C ARG A 276 23.52 -11.26 1.48
N ARG A 277 23.61 -10.92 0.19
CA ARG A 277 23.60 -11.90 -0.91
C ARG A 277 24.76 -12.89 -0.83
N GLN A 278 25.95 -12.44 -0.42
CA GLN A 278 27.11 -13.32 -0.20
C GLN A 278 26.87 -14.34 0.92
N ARG A 279 26.22 -13.93 2.02
CA ARG A 279 25.86 -14.83 3.13
C ARG A 279 24.82 -15.86 2.72
N GLU A 280 23.79 -15.44 1.98
CA GLU A 280 22.74 -16.33 1.47
C GLU A 280 23.33 -17.38 0.49
N GLN A 281 24.27 -16.98 -0.36
CA GLN A 281 24.99 -17.90 -1.27
C GLN A 281 25.96 -18.86 -0.56
N GLN A 282 26.51 -18.46 0.60
CA GLN A 282 27.36 -19.33 1.40
C GLN A 282 26.54 -20.36 2.17
N GLN A 283 25.41 -19.97 2.76
CA GLN A 283 24.49 -20.88 3.46
C GLN A 283 23.80 -21.87 2.52
N GLY A 284 23.54 -21.50 1.27
CA GLY A 284 22.99 -22.41 0.26
C GLY A 284 23.99 -23.42 -0.32
N LYS A 285 25.29 -23.33 0.00
CA LYS A 285 26.32 -24.30 -0.41
C LYS A 285 26.67 -25.33 0.66
N ASP A 286 26.24 -25.09 1.90
CA ASP A 286 26.48 -25.98 3.06
C ASP A 286 25.29 -26.92 3.34
N ASN A 287 24.25 -26.89 2.50
CA ASN A 287 23.13 -27.85 2.45
C ASN A 287 23.19 -28.68 1.16
#